data_AF-A0A7J2RGL0-F1
#
_entry.id   AF-A0A7J2RGL0-F1
#
_cell.length_a   1.000
_cell.length_b   1.000
_cell.length_c   1.000
_cell.angle_alpha   90.00
_cell.angle_beta   90.00
_cell.angle_gamma   90.00
#
_symmetry.space_group_name_H-M   'P 1'
#
loop_
_entity.id
_entity.type
_entity.pdbx_description
1 polymer ?
#
loop_
_entity_poly.entity_id
_entity_poly.type
_entity_poly.pdbx_seq_one_letter_code
_entity_poly.pdbx_strand_id
1 'polypeptide(L)'
;MSPQYNPDPTTVSAFFYIFEKGDYLFSVGEGKPFEGVNQKGDPNAGIRYPIVCSDVLEGDSGGKGKKQMFTCYIHSDGAMQFSKRFLMACLGYESNAEGEAKFNKESKGADWGVDPNPEAPHVGEMWKKVSGTTLIIHASSKLNDEGQKQQQWDGFSPLSDA
;
A
#
# COMPACT_ATOMS: atom_id res chain seq x y z
N MET A 1 -19.98 -13.90 -29.31
CA MET A 1 -19.72 -12.45 -29.51
C MET A 1 -18.70 -12.03 -28.48
N SER A 2 -17.59 -11.44 -28.91
CA SER A 2 -16.60 -10.89 -27.97
C SER A 2 -17.20 -9.63 -27.32
N PRO A 3 -16.95 -9.38 -26.02
CA PRO A 3 -17.39 -8.16 -25.36
C PRO A 3 -16.80 -6.92 -26.06
N GLN A 4 -17.61 -5.88 -26.21
CA GLN A 4 -17.20 -4.60 -26.76
C GLN A 4 -16.85 -3.65 -25.61
N TYR A 5 -15.62 -3.16 -25.58
CA TYR A 5 -15.11 -2.25 -24.54
C TYR A 5 -15.02 -0.82 -25.09
N ASN A 6 -15.64 0.14 -24.40
CA ASN A 6 -15.64 1.57 -24.77
C ASN A 6 -14.96 2.39 -23.67
N PRO A 7 -13.63 2.44 -23.60
CA PRO A 7 -12.93 3.23 -22.58
C PRO A 7 -13.08 4.72 -22.83
N ASP A 8 -13.31 5.50 -21.76
CA ASP A 8 -13.24 6.96 -21.78
C ASP A 8 -11.95 7.43 -21.08
N PRO A 9 -10.94 7.92 -21.84
CA PRO A 9 -9.68 8.36 -21.24
C PRO A 9 -9.81 9.68 -20.46
N THR A 10 -10.90 10.43 -20.60
CA THR A 10 -11.09 11.72 -19.90
C THR A 10 -11.41 11.54 -18.42
N THR A 11 -11.80 10.34 -18.00
CA THR A 11 -12.10 10.03 -16.59
C THR A 11 -10.88 9.58 -15.79
N VAL A 12 -9.69 9.55 -16.40
CA VAL A 12 -8.44 9.08 -15.78
C VAL A 12 -7.33 10.12 -15.89
N SER A 13 -6.49 10.22 -14.87
CA SER A 13 -5.31 11.10 -14.89
C SER A 13 -4.16 10.45 -15.65
N ALA A 14 -3.45 11.23 -16.47
CA ALA A 14 -2.21 10.81 -17.11
C ALA A 14 -0.99 10.82 -16.15
N PHE A 15 -1.14 11.39 -14.95
CA PHE A 15 -0.09 11.48 -13.95
C PHE A 15 -0.54 10.95 -12.58
N PHE A 16 0.42 10.40 -11.85
CA PHE A 16 0.26 10.07 -10.44
C PHE A 16 0.47 11.33 -9.61
N TYR A 17 -0.47 11.62 -8.70
CA TYR A 17 -0.29 12.72 -7.77
C TYR A 17 0.84 12.38 -6.79
N ILE A 18 1.82 13.28 -6.67
CA ILE A 18 2.94 13.16 -5.74
C ILE A 18 2.60 14.00 -4.51
N PHE A 19 2.52 13.34 -3.35
CA PHE A 19 2.27 13.98 -2.08
C PHE A 19 3.53 14.73 -1.64
N GLU A 20 3.36 16.02 -1.32
CA GLU A 20 4.44 16.81 -0.72
C GLU A 20 4.74 16.33 0.70
N LYS A 21 5.83 16.85 1.28
CA LYS A 21 6.22 16.48 2.64
C LYS A 21 5.07 16.75 3.62
N GLY A 22 4.66 15.74 4.36
CA GLY A 22 3.60 15.87 5.36
C GLY A 22 2.96 14.54 5.75
N ASP A 23 1.89 14.67 6.52
CA ASP A 23 1.15 13.57 7.14
C ASP A 23 -0.27 13.55 6.59
N TYR A 24 -0.65 12.40 6.05
CA TYR A 24 -1.90 12.24 5.33
C TYR A 24 -2.66 11.04 5.87
N LEU A 25 -3.98 11.20 6.00
CA LEU A 25 -4.87 10.11 6.38
C LEU A 25 -5.28 9.34 5.12
N PHE A 26 -5.03 8.04 5.11
CA PHE A 26 -5.37 7.17 3.98
C PHE A 26 -6.32 6.07 4.40
N SER A 27 -7.37 5.88 3.61
CA SER A 27 -8.24 4.69 3.69
C SER A 27 -7.75 3.62 2.72
N VAL A 28 -7.74 2.37 3.16
CA VAL A 28 -7.25 1.22 2.41
C VAL A 28 -8.42 0.46 1.80
N GLY A 29 -8.40 0.25 0.49
CA GLY A 29 -9.38 -0.58 -0.21
C GLY A 29 -8.95 -2.04 -0.31
N GLU A 30 -9.70 -2.84 -1.08
CA GLU A 30 -9.45 -4.28 -1.19
C GLU A 30 -8.13 -4.60 -1.91
N GLY A 31 -7.29 -5.41 -1.24
CA GLY A 31 -6.02 -5.88 -1.78
C GLY A 31 -6.18 -6.97 -2.83
N LYS A 32 -5.41 -6.90 -3.92
CA LYS A 32 -5.35 -7.94 -4.95
C LYS A 32 -3.95 -8.54 -5.06
N PRO A 33 -3.82 -9.88 -5.16
CA PRO A 33 -2.52 -10.50 -5.35
C PRO A 33 -1.99 -10.15 -6.74
N PHE A 34 -0.68 -10.11 -6.89
CA PHE A 34 -0.04 -9.96 -8.18
C PHE A 34 1.28 -10.73 -8.22
N GLU A 35 1.66 -11.08 -9.44
CA GLU A 35 2.97 -11.60 -9.80
C GLU A 35 3.44 -10.89 -11.07
N GLY A 36 4.74 -10.76 -11.23
CA GLY A 36 5.39 -10.21 -12.40
C GLY A 36 6.90 -10.24 -12.26
N VAL A 37 7.56 -9.44 -13.10
CA VAL A 37 9.01 -9.23 -13.05
C VAL A 37 9.30 -7.75 -12.88
N ASN A 38 10.35 -7.42 -12.12
CA ASN A 38 10.82 -6.04 -12.01
C ASN A 38 11.62 -5.63 -13.27
N GLN A 39 12.12 -4.39 -13.32
CA GLN A 39 12.91 -3.89 -14.46
C GLN A 39 14.24 -4.62 -14.69
N LYS A 40 14.73 -5.35 -13.68
CA LYS A 40 15.95 -6.17 -13.75
C LYS A 40 15.66 -7.62 -14.16
N GLY A 41 14.39 -7.98 -14.32
CA GLY A 41 13.95 -9.35 -14.62
C GLY A 41 13.76 -10.23 -13.40
N ASP A 42 13.92 -9.70 -12.18
CA ASP A 42 13.74 -10.50 -10.96
C ASP A 42 12.25 -10.75 -10.69
N PRO A 43 11.88 -11.92 -10.15
CA PRO A 43 10.52 -12.21 -9.72
C PRO A 43 10.00 -11.15 -8.75
N ASN A 44 8.75 -10.77 -8.94
CA ASN A 44 8.08 -9.74 -8.15
C ASN A 44 6.66 -10.20 -7.82
N ALA A 45 6.39 -10.44 -6.54
CA ALA A 45 5.08 -10.85 -6.07
C ALA A 45 4.66 -10.08 -4.81
N GLY A 46 3.35 -10.07 -4.55
CA GLY A 46 2.77 -9.49 -3.35
C GLY A 46 1.30 -9.14 -3.49
N ILE A 47 0.86 -8.13 -2.75
CA ILE A 47 -0.52 -7.62 -2.76
C ILE A 47 -0.52 -6.12 -3.04
N ARG A 48 -1.41 -5.67 -3.93
CA ARG A 48 -1.64 -4.27 -4.23
C ARG A 48 -2.93 -3.79 -3.59
N TYR A 49 -2.82 -2.77 -2.75
CA TYR A 49 -3.94 -2.09 -2.12
C TYR A 49 -4.17 -0.74 -2.79
N PRO A 50 -5.39 -0.44 -3.26
CA PRO A 50 -5.76 0.93 -3.55
C PRO A 50 -5.83 1.71 -2.22
N ILE A 51 -5.08 2.79 -2.10
CA ILE A 51 -5.16 3.71 -0.96
C ILE A 51 -5.72 5.05 -1.44
N VAL A 52 -6.60 5.66 -0.65
CA VAL A 52 -7.22 6.96 -0.96
C VAL A 52 -6.93 7.90 0.19
N CYS A 53 -6.32 9.05 -0.11
CA CYS A 53 -6.12 10.10 0.89
C CYS A 53 -7.49 10.67 1.27
N SER A 54 -8.00 10.31 2.44
CA SER A 54 -9.28 10.77 2.95
C SER A 54 -9.17 12.14 3.62
N ASP A 55 -7.99 12.46 4.19
CA ASP A 55 -7.71 13.76 4.76
C ASP A 55 -6.23 14.15 4.74
N VAL A 56 -5.96 15.44 4.93
CA VAL A 56 -4.60 16.01 5.01
C VAL A 56 -4.41 16.55 6.43
N LEU A 57 -3.50 15.96 7.21
CA LEU A 57 -3.19 16.41 8.57
C LEU A 57 -2.12 17.51 8.53
N GLU A 58 -1.08 17.28 7.73
CA GLU A 58 0.00 18.20 7.42
C GLU A 58 0.40 18.00 5.95
N GLY A 59 0.62 19.08 5.18
CA GLY A 59 1.06 18.99 3.77
C GLY A 59 0.12 19.70 2.79
N ASP A 60 0.14 19.27 1.51
CA ASP A 60 -0.65 19.91 0.45
C ASP A 60 -2.11 19.46 0.47
N SER A 61 -3.02 20.43 0.58
CA SER A 61 -4.47 20.23 0.50
C SER A 61 -4.94 19.53 -0.80
N GLY A 62 -4.17 19.64 -1.88
CA GLY A 62 -4.42 18.96 -3.16
C GLY A 62 -4.37 17.43 -3.09
N GLY A 63 -3.84 16.86 -1.99
CA GLY A 63 -3.76 15.42 -1.77
C GLY A 63 -5.11 14.77 -1.46
N LYS A 64 -6.07 15.53 -0.91
CA LYS A 64 -7.38 14.98 -0.53
C LYS A 64 -8.13 14.39 -1.73
N GLY A 65 -8.64 13.18 -1.56
CA GLY A 65 -9.34 12.41 -2.58
C GLY A 65 -8.42 11.76 -3.63
N LYS A 66 -7.10 11.97 -3.56
CA LYS A 66 -6.16 11.34 -4.50
C LYS A 66 -5.99 9.86 -4.14
N LYS A 67 -6.05 9.04 -5.19
CA LYS A 67 -5.88 7.59 -5.11
C LYS A 67 -4.47 7.20 -5.56
N GLN A 68 -3.86 6.28 -4.82
CA GLN A 68 -2.61 5.62 -5.17
C GLN A 68 -2.75 4.10 -5.05
N MET A 69 -1.81 3.37 -5.65
CA MET A 69 -1.69 1.93 -5.45
C MET A 69 -0.48 1.67 -4.56
N PHE A 70 -0.72 1.24 -3.32
CA PHE A 70 0.34 0.82 -2.43
C PHE A 70 0.61 -0.68 -2.63
N THR A 71 1.88 -1.05 -2.77
CA THR A 71 2.26 -2.43 -3.05
C THR A 71 3.01 -3.02 -1.87
N CYS A 72 2.40 -4.02 -1.23
CA CYS A 72 3.05 -4.87 -0.25
C CYS A 72 3.80 -5.99 -0.99
N TYR A 73 5.09 -5.78 -1.20
CA TYR A 73 5.99 -6.76 -1.80
C TYR A 73 6.39 -7.84 -0.79
N ILE A 74 6.45 -9.09 -1.23
CA ILE A 74 6.77 -10.26 -0.38
C ILE A 74 7.99 -11.07 -0.87
N HIS A 75 8.58 -10.68 -2.00
CA HIS A 75 9.62 -11.44 -2.69
C HIS A 75 11.04 -11.23 -2.12
N SER A 76 11.23 -10.33 -1.15
CA SER A 76 12.50 -10.14 -0.44
C SER A 76 12.28 -9.68 1.01
N ASP A 77 13.24 -9.94 1.89
CA ASP A 77 13.14 -9.58 3.31
C ASP A 77 12.97 -8.09 3.53
N GLY A 78 13.73 -7.24 2.83
CA GLY A 78 13.63 -5.79 2.94
C GLY A 78 12.27 -5.26 2.47
N ALA A 79 11.76 -5.81 1.36
CA ALA A 79 10.41 -5.52 0.88
C ALA A 79 9.34 -5.93 1.90
N MET A 80 9.48 -7.14 2.47
CA MET A 80 8.54 -7.66 3.45
C MET A 80 8.59 -6.87 4.76
N GLN A 81 9.76 -6.37 5.17
CA GLN A 81 9.88 -5.49 6.33
C GLN A 81 9.09 -4.19 6.13
N PHE A 82 9.19 -3.58 4.95
CA PHE A 82 8.44 -2.37 4.63
C PHE A 82 6.93 -2.65 4.56
N SER A 83 6.52 -3.74 3.90
CA SER A 83 5.14 -4.22 3.89
C SER A 83 4.60 -4.46 5.29
N LYS A 84 5.40 -5.05 6.18
CA LYS A 84 5.01 -5.32 7.57
C LYS A 84 4.72 -4.04 8.35
N ARG A 85 5.52 -2.97 8.19
CA ARG A 85 5.23 -1.68 8.84
C ARG A 85 3.88 -1.12 8.41
N PHE A 86 3.56 -1.21 7.12
CA PHE A 86 2.26 -0.82 6.60
C PHE A 86 1.13 -1.67 7.19
N LEU A 87 1.28 -3.00 7.22
CA LEU A 87 0.30 -3.92 7.81
C LEU A 87 0.07 -3.65 9.30
N MET A 88 1.14 -3.43 10.05
CA MET A 88 1.10 -3.08 11.46
C MET A 88 0.29 -1.81 11.69
N ALA A 89 0.61 -0.72 10.97
CA ALA A 89 -0.13 0.54 11.07
C ALA A 89 -1.62 0.37 10.70
N CYS A 90 -1.92 -0.36 9.63
CA CYS A 90 -3.30 -0.65 9.22
C CYS A 90 -4.10 -1.39 10.28
N LEU A 91 -3.45 -2.26 11.05
CA LEU A 91 -4.07 -3.09 12.09
C LEU A 91 -3.95 -2.48 13.49
N GLY A 92 -3.49 -1.23 13.61
CA GLY A 92 -3.45 -0.51 14.89
C GLY A 92 -2.20 -0.77 15.75
N TYR A 93 -1.13 -1.34 15.18
CA TYR A 93 0.12 -1.57 15.90
C TYR A 93 1.13 -0.45 15.64
N GLU A 94 1.79 -0.02 16.70
CA GLU A 94 2.89 0.94 16.65
C GLU A 94 4.09 0.39 15.88
N SER A 95 4.77 1.25 15.12
CA SER A 95 6.00 0.89 14.38
C SER A 95 7.25 0.89 15.27
N ASN A 96 7.18 0.17 16.40
CA ASN A 96 8.27 -0.01 17.36
C ASN A 96 8.41 -1.48 17.80
N ALA A 97 9.40 -1.78 18.64
CA ALA A 97 9.70 -3.16 19.06
C ALA A 97 8.54 -3.83 19.83
N GLU A 98 7.80 -3.06 20.65
CA GLU A 98 6.67 -3.59 21.44
C GLU A 98 5.47 -3.90 20.54
N GLY A 99 5.13 -2.97 19.63
CA GLY A 99 4.08 -3.16 18.63
C GLY A 99 4.40 -4.33 17.70
N GLU A 100 5.65 -4.47 17.26
CA GLU A 100 6.09 -5.59 16.44
C GLU A 100 6.01 -6.92 17.19
N ALA A 101 6.41 -6.96 18.46
CA ALA A 101 6.30 -8.17 19.28
C ALA A 101 4.83 -8.61 19.44
N LYS A 102 3.92 -7.65 19.67
CA LYS A 102 2.48 -7.91 19.77
C LYS A 102 1.92 -8.43 18.43
N PHE A 103 2.21 -7.74 17.33
CA PHE A 103 1.81 -8.17 15.98
C PHE A 103 2.28 -9.58 15.67
N ASN A 104 3.56 -9.89 15.94
CA ASN A 104 4.14 -11.21 15.70
C ASN A 104 3.46 -12.30 16.52
N LYS A 105 3.17 -12.02 17.80
CA LYS A 105 2.50 -12.96 18.70
C LYS A 105 1.09 -13.28 18.22
N GLU A 106 0.33 -12.26 17.84
CA GLU A 106 -1.08 -12.39 17.44
C GLU A 106 -1.24 -12.94 16.01
N SER A 107 -0.25 -12.72 15.14
CA SER A 107 -0.27 -13.18 13.74
C SER A 107 0.35 -14.57 13.54
N LYS A 108 0.90 -15.18 14.60
CA LYS A 108 1.61 -16.45 14.51
C LYS A 108 0.67 -17.57 14.08
N GLY A 109 1.00 -18.25 12.97
CA GLY A 109 0.20 -19.35 12.44
C GLY A 109 -1.07 -18.92 11.70
N ALA A 110 -1.27 -17.61 11.51
CA ALA A 110 -2.38 -17.09 10.74
C ALA A 110 -2.15 -17.27 9.23
N ASP A 111 -3.24 -17.19 8.46
CA ASP A 111 -3.20 -17.34 7.01
C ASP A 111 -2.70 -16.06 6.33
N TRP A 112 -1.46 -16.15 5.82
CA TRP A 112 -0.79 -15.14 5.00
C TRP A 112 -0.55 -15.62 3.56
N GLY A 113 -1.23 -16.69 3.13
CA GLY A 113 -1.08 -17.25 1.80
C GLY A 113 -1.36 -16.24 0.69
N VAL A 114 -0.59 -16.30 -0.40
CA VAL A 114 -0.82 -15.50 -1.60
C VAL A 114 -0.66 -16.42 -2.80
N ASP A 115 -1.72 -16.58 -3.57
CA ASP A 115 -1.70 -17.22 -4.89
C ASP A 115 -2.19 -16.21 -5.93
N PRO A 116 -1.30 -15.74 -6.83
CA PRO A 116 -1.65 -14.81 -7.89
C PRO A 116 -2.31 -15.51 -9.10
N ASN A 117 -2.58 -16.82 -9.06
CA ASN A 117 -3.21 -17.57 -10.14
C ASN A 117 -4.50 -16.86 -10.63
N PRO A 118 -4.55 -16.43 -11.91
CA PRO A 118 -5.71 -15.71 -12.44
C PRO A 118 -7.02 -16.49 -12.41
N GLU A 119 -6.97 -17.83 -12.44
CA GLU A 119 -8.15 -18.69 -12.47
C GLU A 119 -8.74 -18.92 -11.07
N ALA A 120 -7.91 -18.85 -10.03
CA ALA A 120 -8.29 -19.09 -8.65
C ALA A 120 -7.37 -18.31 -7.69
N PRO A 121 -7.42 -16.97 -7.69
CA PRO A 121 -6.52 -16.18 -6.86
C PRO A 121 -6.85 -16.39 -5.39
N HIS A 122 -5.81 -16.61 -4.58
CA HIS A 122 -5.95 -16.77 -3.14
C HIS A 122 -5.25 -15.61 -2.43
N VAL A 123 -5.96 -15.03 -1.47
CA VAL A 123 -5.44 -14.03 -0.54
C VAL A 123 -5.82 -14.48 0.86
N GLY A 124 -4.81 -14.72 1.68
CA GLY A 124 -4.97 -15.19 3.05
C GLY A 124 -5.75 -14.19 3.92
N GLU A 125 -6.38 -14.69 4.97
CA GLU A 125 -7.29 -13.90 5.81
C GLU A 125 -6.63 -12.64 6.40
N MET A 126 -5.36 -12.72 6.78
CA MET A 126 -4.67 -11.59 7.42
C MET A 126 -4.48 -10.41 6.47
N TRP A 127 -4.24 -10.68 5.19
CA TRP A 127 -4.17 -9.64 4.16
C TRP A 127 -5.51 -8.93 3.97
N LYS A 128 -6.62 -9.69 4.04
CA LYS A 128 -7.96 -9.12 3.88
C LYS A 128 -8.34 -8.16 5.00
N LYS A 129 -7.85 -8.38 6.24
CA LYS A 129 -8.14 -7.53 7.41
C LYS A 129 -7.68 -6.07 7.27
N VAL A 130 -6.74 -5.81 6.36
CA VAL A 130 -6.24 -4.46 6.04
C VAL A 130 -7.28 -3.68 5.23
N SER A 131 -8.17 -4.36 4.50
CA SER A 131 -9.17 -3.70 3.67
C SER A 131 -10.20 -2.99 4.54
N GLY A 132 -10.46 -1.73 4.27
CA GLY A 132 -11.37 -0.88 5.04
C GLY A 132 -10.72 -0.17 6.23
N THR A 133 -9.45 -0.45 6.53
CA THR A 133 -8.75 0.26 7.61
C THR A 133 -8.32 1.65 7.16
N THR A 134 -7.88 2.46 8.12
CA THR A 134 -7.32 3.78 7.88
C THR A 134 -6.02 3.91 8.66
N LEU A 135 -5.03 4.56 8.06
CA LEU A 135 -3.73 4.80 8.66
C LEU A 135 -3.22 6.20 8.30
N ILE A 136 -2.21 6.65 9.04
CA ILE A 136 -1.43 7.83 8.70
C ILE A 136 -0.23 7.38 7.87
N ILE A 137 -0.01 8.04 6.73
CA ILE A 137 1.19 7.84 5.92
C ILE A 137 2.01 9.13 5.95
N HIS A 138 3.26 9.00 6.39
CA HIS A 138 4.26 10.06 6.35
C HIS A 138 4.88 10.05 4.95
N ALA A 139 4.63 11.10 4.17
CA ALA A 139 5.02 11.17 2.78
C ALA A 139 6.00 12.31 2.54
N SER A 140 6.84 12.15 1.51
CA SER A 140 7.65 13.21 0.93
C SER A 140 7.95 12.90 -0.53
N SER A 141 8.77 13.73 -1.17
CA SER A 141 9.24 13.47 -2.54
C SER A 141 10.74 13.67 -2.62
N LYS A 142 11.40 12.84 -3.42
CA LYS A 142 12.81 12.99 -3.78
C LYS A 142 12.98 13.07 -5.28
N LEU A 143 14.15 13.51 -5.76
CA LEU A 143 14.51 13.37 -7.16
C LEU A 143 15.14 11.99 -7.40
N ASN A 144 14.75 11.32 -8.48
CA ASN A 144 15.46 10.14 -8.97
C ASN A 144 16.73 10.53 -9.74
N ASP A 145 17.49 9.54 -10.23
CA ASP A 145 18.74 9.76 -10.96
C ASP A 145 18.56 10.55 -12.27
N GLU A 146 17.34 10.62 -12.79
CA GLU A 146 16.95 11.39 -13.98
C GLU A 146 16.45 12.80 -13.64
N GLY A 147 16.49 13.21 -12.36
CA GLY A 147 16.01 14.52 -11.90
C GLY A 147 14.49 14.65 -11.84
N GLN A 148 13.74 13.56 -11.91
CA GLN A 148 12.28 13.54 -11.81
C GLN A 148 11.83 13.35 -10.36
N LYS A 149 10.77 14.06 -9.95
CA LYS A 149 10.15 13.83 -8.63
C LYS A 149 9.60 12.40 -8.55
N GLN A 150 9.96 11.72 -7.48
CA GLN A 150 9.49 10.39 -7.12
C GLN A 150 8.86 10.45 -5.73
N GLN A 151 7.72 9.77 -5.57
CA GLN A 151 7.07 9.60 -4.28
C GLN A 151 7.98 8.83 -3.31
N GLN A 152 8.09 9.33 -2.09
CA GLN A 152 8.70 8.65 -0.97
C GLN A 152 7.67 8.44 0.13
N TRP A 153 7.64 7.23 0.68
CA TRP A 153 6.80 6.84 1.81
C TRP A 153 7.74 6.65 3.00
N ASP A 154 7.84 7.68 3.84
CA ASP A 154 8.82 7.74 4.93
C ASP A 154 8.43 6.85 6.11
N GLY A 155 7.13 6.65 6.32
CA GLY A 155 6.64 5.82 7.42
C GLY A 155 5.12 5.67 7.43
N PHE A 156 4.66 4.84 8.39
CA PHE A 156 3.27 4.52 8.61
C PHE A 156 2.99 4.53 10.11
N SER A 157 1.87 5.14 10.49
CA SER A 157 1.41 5.17 11.88
C SER A 157 -0.05 4.73 11.94
N PRO A 158 -0.47 3.98 12.97
CA PRO A 158 -1.88 3.73 13.19
C PRO A 158 -2.61 5.04 13.47
N LEU A 159 -3.93 5.04 13.31
CA LEU A 159 -4.76 6.01 14.01
C LEU A 159 -4.60 5.72 15.50
N SER A 160 -3.89 6.59 16.23
CA SER A 160 -3.83 6.46 17.69
C SER A 160 -5.24 6.50 18.24
N ASP A 161 -5.62 5.54 19.09
CA ASP A 161 -6.82 5.66 19.91
C ASP A 161 -6.65 6.94 20.75
N ALA A 162 -7.42 7.98 20.42
CA ALA A 162 -7.47 9.22 21.18
C ALA A 162 -8.16 9.02 22.53
#